data_AF-A0AAE3EW21-F1
#
_entry.id   AF-A0AAE3EW21-F1
#
_cell.length_a   1.000
_cell.length_b   1.000
_cell.length_c   1.000
_cell.angle_alpha   90.00
_cell.angle_beta   90.00
_cell.angle_gamma   90.00
#
_symmetry.space_group_name_H-M   'P 1'
#
loop_
_entity.id
_entity.type
_entity.pdbx_description
1 polymer ?
#
loop_
_entity_poly.entity_id
_entity_poly.type
_entity_poly.pdbx_seq_one_letter_code
_entity_poly.pdbx_strand_id
1 'polypeptide(L)' 'MKTKRTIYFLLIVTGALIIGVGEYYFPKEYVLGIGLVLMMYGLYKSTQVWIRDRDQNEEENGKEDL' A
#
# COMPACT_ATOMS: atom_id res chain seq x y z
N MET A 1 17.08 -3.82 2.85
CA MET A 1 15.72 -3.38 3.27
C MET A 1 14.83 -2.98 2.06
N LYS A 2 14.62 -3.83 1.05
CA LYS A 2 13.88 -3.44 -0.19
C LYS A 2 12.51 -4.13 -0.36
N THR A 3 12.27 -5.21 0.37
CA THR A 3 11.09 -6.08 0.20
C THR A 3 9.78 -5.45 0.69
N LYS A 4 9.82 -4.55 1.68
CA LYS A 4 8.61 -3.99 2.30
C LYS A 4 7.80 -3.14 1.31
N ARG A 5 8.46 -2.31 0.49
CA ARG A 5 7.78 -1.41 -0.45
C ARG A 5 7.11 -2.15 -1.61
N THR A 6 7.74 -3.21 -2.11
CA THR A 6 7.19 -4.04 -3.20
C THR A 6 5.90 -4.75 -2.79
N ILE A 7 5.80 -5.20 -1.53
CA ILE A 7 4.60 -5.88 -1.02
C ILE A 7 3.38 -4.96 -1.03
N TYR A 8 3.53 -3.69 -0.62
CA TYR A 8 2.41 -2.75 -0.63
C TYR A 8 1.99 -2.36 -2.05
N PHE A 9 2.95 -2.27 -2.97
CA PHE A 9 2.65 -2.05 -4.37
C PHE A 9 1.85 -3.22 -4.98
N LEU A 10 2.26 -4.45 -4.68
CA LEU A 10 1.49 -5.66 -5.05
C LEU A 10 0.07 -5.63 -4.48
N LEU A 11 -0.13 -5.12 -3.26
CA LEU A 11 -1.44 -5.02 -2.63
C LEU A 11 -2.37 -4.07 -3.39
N ILE A 12 -1.85 -2.91 -3.81
CA ILE A 12 -2.59 -1.93 -4.62
C ILE A 12 -2.93 -2.52 -6.00
N VAL A 13 -1.96 -3.17 -6.66
CA VAL A 13 -2.17 -3.84 -7.96
C VAL A 13 -3.21 -4.95 -7.86
N THR A 14 -3.19 -5.72 -6.78
CA THR A 14 -4.16 -6.78 -6.52
C THR A 14 -5.57 -6.20 -6.31
N GLY A 15 -5.69 -5.13 -5.53
CA GLY A 15 -6.96 -4.43 -5.35
C GLY A 15 -7.54 -3.89 -6.66
N ALA A 16 -6.70 -3.29 -7.51
CA ALA A 16 -7.10 -2.81 -8.82
C ALA A 16 -7.53 -3.94 -9.77
N LEU A 17 -6.82 -5.08 -9.76
CA LEU A 17 -7.18 -6.28 -10.52
C LEU A 17 -8.52 -6.86 -10.06
N ILE A 18 -8.79 -6.89 -8.76
CA ILE A 18 -10.07 -7.35 -8.22
C ILE A 18 -11.20 -6.46 -8.72
N ILE A 19 -11.03 -5.13 -8.73
CA ILE A 19 -12.06 -4.22 -9.27
C ILE A 19 -12.27 -4.46 -10.78
N GLY A 20 -11.19 -4.59 -11.55
CA GLY A 20 -11.27 -4.70 -13.01
C GLY A 20 -11.72 -6.06 -13.55
N VAL A 21 -11.43 -7.15 -12.83
CA VAL A 21 -11.69 -8.54 -13.30
C VAL A 21 -12.74 -9.24 -12.43
N GLY A 22 -12.90 -8.83 -11.18
CA GLY A 22 -13.80 -9.47 -10.22
C GLY A 22 -15.28 -9.35 -10.60
N GLU A 23 -15.67 -8.32 -11.34
CA GLU A 23 -17.05 -8.15 -11.85
C GLU A 23 -17.50 -9.32 -12.74
N TYR A 24 -16.57 -10.07 -13.34
CA TYR A 24 -16.90 -11.25 -14.14
C TYR A 24 -17.34 -12.46 -13.29
N TYR A 25 -16.87 -12.55 -12.05
CA TYR A 25 -17.06 -13.74 -11.19
C TYR A 25 -18.01 -13.50 -10.02
N PHE A 26 -18.16 -12.26 -9.56
CA PHE A 26 -18.96 -11.91 -8.38
C PHE A 26 -19.85 -10.68 -8.63
N PRO A 27 -20.91 -10.49 -7.83
CA PRO A 27 -21.77 -9.31 -7.98
C PRO A 27 -20.97 -8.03 -7.76
N LYS A 28 -21.23 -7.05 -8.62
CA LYS A 28 -20.50 -5.79 -8.74
C LYS A 28 -20.33 -5.06 -7.41
N GLU A 29 -21.36 -5.04 -6.56
CA GLU A 29 -21.32 -4.31 -5.29
C GLU A 29 -20.26 -4.89 -4.34
N TYR A 30 -20.13 -6.22 -4.29
CA TYR A 30 -19.15 -6.89 -3.43
C TYR A 30 -17.73 -6.69 -3.97
N VAL A 31 -17.56 -6.76 -5.28
CA VAL A 31 -16.25 -6.58 -5.94
C VAL A 31 -15.72 -5.17 -5.72
N LEU A 32 -16.57 -4.16 -5.94
CA LEU A 32 -16.21 -2.77 -5.70
C LEU A 32 -15.92 -2.52 -4.22
N GLY A 33 -16.76 -3.04 -3.32
CA GLY A 33 -16.55 -2.87 -1.87
C GLY A 33 -15.24 -3.48 -1.39
N ILE A 34 -15.01 -4.76 -1.70
CA ILE A 34 -13.79 -5.48 -1.29
C ILE A 34 -12.56 -4.86 -1.96
N GLY A 35 -12.63 -4.57 -3.26
CA GLY A 35 -11.55 -3.97 -4.02
C GLY A 35 -11.16 -2.60 -3.49
N LEU A 36 -12.13 -1.75 -3.16
CA LEU A 36 -11.89 -0.41 -2.61
C LEU A 36 -11.28 -0.47 -1.20
N VAL A 37 -11.76 -1.38 -0.34
CA VAL A 37 -11.16 -1.60 0.99
C VAL A 37 -9.71 -2.08 0.87
N LEU A 38 -9.43 -3.04 -0.01
CA LEU A 38 -8.07 -3.53 -0.26
C LEU A 38 -7.16 -2.40 -0.77
N MET A 39 -7.67 -1.57 -1.68
CA MET A 39 -6.92 -0.47 -2.27
C MET A 39 -6.63 0.62 -1.23
N MET A 40 -7.62 1.03 -0.42
CA MET A 40 -7.42 1.96 0.70
C MET A 40 -6.39 1.42 1.70
N TYR A 41 -6.46 0.12 2.03
CA TYR A 41 -5.52 -0.50 2.94
C TYR A 41 -4.08 -0.51 2.37
N GLY A 42 -3.93 -0.80 1.08
CA GLY A 42 -2.64 -0.73 0.37
C GLY A 42 -2.03 0.67 0.37
N LEU A 43 -2.86 1.69 0.10
CA LEU A 43 -2.44 3.09 0.16
C LEU A 43 -2.04 3.50 1.59
N TYR A 44 -2.86 3.15 2.59
CA TYR A 44 -2.56 3.45 4.00
C TYR A 44 -1.21 2.88 4.44
N LYS A 45 -0.94 1.60 4.14
CA LYS A 45 0.33 0.97 4.48
C LYS A 45 1.50 1.56 3.71
N SER A 46 1.32 1.91 2.43
CA SER A 46 2.34 2.60 1.64
C SER A 46 2.71 3.94 2.27
N THR A 47 1.72 4.73 2.69
CA THR A 47 1.94 6.02 3.35
C THR A 47 2.63 5.86 4.71
N GLN A 48 2.22 4.90 5.55
CA GLN A 48 2.90 4.63 6.82
C GLN A 48 4.37 4.24 6.63
N VAL A 49 4.67 3.45 5.61
CA VAL A 49 6.06 3.06 5.32
C VAL A 49 6.86 4.24 4.82
N TRP A 50 6.27 5.11 4.00
CA TRP A 50 6.90 6.36 3.60
C TRP A 50 7.20 7.27 4.78
N ILE A 51 6.26 7.44 5.71
CA ILE A 51 6.46 8.23 6.95
C ILE A 51 7.58 7.61 7.80
N ARG A 52 7.54 6.30 8.03
CA ARG A 52 8.58 5.63 8.84
C ARG A 52 9.96 5.71 8.20
N ASP A 53 10.06 5.52 6.89
CA ASP A 53 11.34 5.65 6.17
C ASP A 53 11.84 7.10 6.25
N ARG A 54 10.96 8.11 6.29
CA ARG A 54 11.33 9.51 6.48
C ARG A 54 11.88 9.79 7.88
N ASP A 55 11.17 9.38 8.93
CA ASP A 55 11.60 9.59 10.33
C ASP A 55 12.96 8.93 10.61
N GLN A 56 13.19 7.74 10.05
CA GLN A 56 14.47 7.03 10.21
C GLN A 56 15.65 7.77 9.55
N ASN A 57 15.44 8.41 8.39
CA ASN A 57 16.47 9.19 7.72
C ASN A 57 16.74 10.56 8.39
N GLU A 58 15.74 11.14 9.07
CA GLU A 58 15.91 12.38 9.85
C GLU A 58 16.68 12.13 11.17
N GLU A 59 16.48 10.98 11.83
CA GLU A 59 17.25 10.58 13.01
C GLU A 59 18.71 10.17 12.72
N GLU A 60 19.00 9.65 11.52
CA GLU A 60 20.37 9.31 11.10
C GLU A 60 21.18 10.58 10.78
N ASN A 61 20.62 11.52 10.01
CA ASN A 61 21.30 12.79 9.69
C ASN A 61 21.56 13.69 10.91
N GLY A 62 20.66 13.70 11.90
CA GLY A 62 20.85 14.52 13.11
C GLY A 62 21.94 14.02 14.07
N LYS A 63 22.52 12.83 13.82
CA LYS A 63 23.59 12.23 14.64
C LYS A 63 24.98 12.35 14.00
N GLU A 64 25.07 12.79 12.75
CA GLU A 64 26.34 12.99 12.04
C GLU A 64 26.95 14.39 12.29
N ASP A 65 26.16 15.29 12.92
CA ASP A 65 26.55 16.67 13.24
C ASP A 65 27.04 16.89 14.69
N LEU A 66 27.29 15.81 15.47
CA LEU A 66 27.84 15.84 16.85
C LEU A 66 29.13 15.03 16.96
#